data_AF-A0A2E3C9D9-F1
#
_entry.id   AF-A0A2E3C9D9-F1
#
_cell.length_a   1.000
_cell.length_b   1.000
_cell.length_c   1.000
_cell.angle_alpha   90.00
_cell.angle_beta   90.00
_cell.angle_gamma   90.00
#
_symmetry.space_group_name_H-M   'P 1'
#
loop_
_entity.id
_entity.type
_entity.pdbx_description
1 polymer ?
#
loop_
_entity_poly.entity_id
_entity_poly.type
_entity_poly.pdbx_seq_one_letter_code
_entity_poly.pdbx_strand_id
1 'polypeptide(L)'
;MGEKPEPIILTDSPKIPIQVEEKENSNPGKDSLVFGFIFLVSSIIMFSTLDEFCCLMGLLALISGCVFLVSGVDKTRKWRKENDIKKWTIGEILVAVLLCFFGLLILEVILLEVF
;
A
#
# COMPACT_ATOMS: atom_id res chain seq x y z
N MET A 1 44.07 32.53 48.12
CA MET A 1 43.00 33.54 47.99
C MET A 1 43.01 33.93 46.52
N GLY A 2 42.35 33.23 45.61
CA GLY A 2 40.91 32.98 45.49
C GLY A 2 40.39 33.99 44.45
N GLU A 3 39.80 33.66 43.30
CA GLU A 3 39.34 32.41 42.69
C GLU A 3 39.58 32.51 41.17
N LYS A 4 39.95 31.39 40.55
CA LYS A 4 40.03 31.22 39.10
C LYS A 4 38.57 31.09 38.60
N PRO A 5 38.12 31.74 37.51
CA PRO A 5 36.73 31.62 37.09
C PRO A 5 36.45 30.15 36.77
N GLU A 6 35.48 29.59 37.49
CA GLU A 6 35.03 28.22 37.31
C GLU A 6 34.54 28.03 35.87
N PRO A 7 34.94 26.95 35.18
CA PRO A 7 34.37 26.64 33.88
C PRO A 7 32.86 26.43 34.06
N ILE A 8 32.05 27.15 33.28
CA ILE A 8 30.62 26.89 33.19
C ILE A 8 30.47 25.45 32.73
N ILE A 9 30.12 24.58 33.66
CA ILE A 9 29.66 23.23 33.37
C ILE A 9 28.32 23.45 32.67
N LEU A 10 28.26 23.16 31.37
CA LEU A 10 26.99 22.86 30.69
C LEU A 10 26.49 21.55 31.29
N THR A 11 25.94 21.64 32.51
CA THR A 11 25.20 20.57 33.16
C THR A 11 23.99 20.30 32.29
N ASP A 12 23.91 19.04 31.86
CA ASP A 12 22.69 18.37 31.44
C ASP A 12 21.87 19.14 30.41
N SER A 13 22.40 19.21 29.18
CA SER A 13 21.50 19.07 28.04
C SER A 13 20.63 17.86 28.35
N PRO A 14 19.29 17.99 28.47
CA PRO A 14 18.46 16.82 28.54
C PRO A 14 18.83 16.03 27.29
N LYS A 15 19.35 14.83 27.49
CA LYS A 15 19.21 13.75 26.52
C LYS A 15 17.71 13.64 26.38
N ILE A 16 17.11 14.47 25.53
CA ILE A 16 15.84 14.17 24.92
C ILE A 16 16.16 12.81 24.31
N PRO A 17 15.57 11.70 24.78
CA PRO A 17 15.46 10.60 23.87
C PRO A 17 14.57 11.19 22.78
N ILE A 18 15.18 11.71 21.73
CA ILE A 18 14.57 11.71 20.41
C ILE A 18 14.55 10.22 20.04
N GLN A 19 13.80 9.44 20.82
CA GLN A 19 12.96 8.39 20.31
C GLN A 19 11.94 9.11 19.44
N VAL A 20 12.41 9.59 18.30
CA VAL A 20 11.70 9.28 17.06
C VAL A 20 11.93 7.77 16.90
N GLU A 21 11.36 6.98 17.82
CA GLU A 21 10.58 5.86 17.37
C GLU A 21 9.42 6.52 16.62
N GLU A 22 9.71 6.96 15.39
CA GLU A 22 8.79 6.66 14.33
C GLU A 22 8.68 5.14 14.43
N LYS A 23 7.74 4.68 15.27
CA LYS A 23 7.10 3.40 15.04
C LYS A 23 6.55 3.60 13.65
N GLU A 24 7.37 3.28 12.67
CA GLU A 24 6.97 2.92 11.34
C GLU A 24 6.21 1.59 11.51
N ASN A 25 5.12 1.65 12.27
CA ASN A 25 4.01 0.73 12.19
C ASN A 25 3.22 1.05 10.92
N SER A 26 3.96 1.37 9.86
CA SER A 26 3.45 1.52 8.51
C SER A 26 3.06 0.13 8.10
N ASN A 27 1.79 -0.04 7.73
CA ASN A 27 1.31 -1.30 7.18
C ASN A 27 2.25 -1.76 6.06
N PRO A 28 2.96 -2.90 6.19
CA PRO A 28 3.96 -3.35 5.21
C PRO A 28 3.34 -3.70 3.85
N GLY A 29 2.01 -3.89 3.80
CA GLY A 29 1.28 -4.08 2.56
C GLY A 29 0.96 -2.78 1.82
N LYS A 30 1.11 -1.60 2.44
CA LYS A 30 0.70 -0.30 1.88
C LYS A 30 1.37 -0.03 0.53
N ASP A 31 2.68 -0.20 0.44
CA ASP A 31 3.41 0.12 -0.78
C ASP A 31 3.03 -0.84 -1.91
N SER A 32 2.89 -2.13 -1.59
CA SER A 32 2.42 -3.14 -2.56
C SER A 32 1.00 -2.82 -3.05
N LEU A 33 0.10 -2.35 -2.18
CA LEU A 33 -1.22 -1.90 -2.58
C LEU A 33 -1.15 -0.67 -3.50
N VAL A 34 -0.33 0.33 -3.17
CA VAL A 34 -0.15 1.54 -4.00
C VAL A 34 0.39 1.18 -5.38
N PHE A 35 1.44 0.37 -5.47
CA PHE A 35 1.95 -0.11 -6.76
C PHE A 35 0.88 -0.86 -7.55
N GLY A 36 0.10 -1.71 -6.88
CA GLY A 36 -1.02 -2.41 -7.48
C GLY A 36 -2.04 -1.46 -8.12
N PHE A 37 -2.46 -0.41 -7.41
CA PHE A 37 -3.38 0.59 -7.96
C PHE A 37 -2.77 1.40 -9.10
N ILE A 38 -1.50 1.79 -9.01
CA ILE A 38 -0.80 2.50 -10.10
C ILE A 38 -0.78 1.66 -11.38
N PHE A 39 -0.49 0.36 -11.26
CA PHE A 39 -0.49 -0.55 -12.41
C PHE A 39 -1.89 -0.75 -12.98
N LEU A 40 -2.93 -0.83 -12.14
CA LEU A 40 -4.32 -0.88 -12.62
C LEU A 40 -4.70 0.37 -13.43
N VAL A 41 -4.42 1.57 -12.91
CA VAL A 41 -4.71 2.83 -13.61
C VAL A 41 -3.90 2.92 -14.91
N SER A 42 -2.61 2.54 -14.88
CA SER A 42 -1.76 2.53 -16.07
C SER A 42 -2.29 1.57 -17.13
N SER A 43 -2.79 0.41 -16.72
CA SER A 43 -3.41 -0.57 -17.62
C SER A 43 -4.62 0.03 -18.34
N ILE A 44 -5.51 0.71 -17.61
CA ILE A 44 -6.70 1.38 -18.20
C ILE A 44 -6.28 2.42 -19.24
N ILE A 45 -5.27 3.25 -18.93
CA ILE A 45 -4.76 4.25 -19.85
C ILE A 45 -4.18 3.59 -21.11
N MET A 46 -3.41 2.50 -20.94
CA MET A 46 -2.83 1.77 -22.07
C MET A 46 -3.88 1.10 -22.97
N PHE A 47 -4.94 0.52 -22.40
CA PHE A 47 -6.05 -0.01 -23.21
C PHE A 47 -6.81 1.07 -23.97
N SER A 48 -6.83 2.30 -23.45
CA SER A 48 -7.53 3.43 -24.09
C SER A 48 -6.84 3.93 -25.36
N THR A 49 -5.56 3.59 -25.59
CA THR A 49 -4.85 4.02 -26.80
C THR A 49 -5.22 3.18 -28.04
N LEU A 50 -5.84 2.01 -27.85
CA LEU A 50 -6.23 1.07 -28.91
C LEU A 50 -5.08 0.60 -29.82
N ASP A 51 -3.84 0.89 -29.45
CA ASP A 51 -2.64 0.40 -30.13
C ASP A 51 -2.31 -1.02 -29.64
N GLU A 52 -2.03 -1.94 -30.55
CA GLU A 52 -1.87 -3.36 -30.25
C GLU A 52 -0.71 -3.62 -29.26
N PHE A 53 0.40 -2.91 -29.40
CA PHE A 53 1.53 -3.02 -28.49
C PHE A 53 1.19 -2.44 -27.11
N CYS A 54 0.52 -1.28 -27.08
CA CYS A 54 0.02 -0.72 -25.83
C CYS A 54 -0.99 -1.63 -25.13
N CYS A 55 -1.88 -2.31 -25.85
CA CYS A 55 -2.83 -3.27 -25.29
C CYS A 55 -2.12 -4.46 -24.63
N LEU A 56 -1.07 -4.99 -25.25
CA LEU A 56 -0.25 -6.06 -24.65
C LEU A 56 0.42 -5.59 -23.35
N MET A 57 1.03 -4.39 -23.39
CA MET A 57 1.64 -3.79 -22.20
C MET A 57 0.61 -3.48 -21.11
N GLY A 58 -0.59 -3.05 -21.50
CA GLY A 58 -1.73 -2.83 -20.62
C GLY A 58 -2.17 -4.11 -19.93
N LEU A 59 -2.19 -5.23 -20.65
CA LEU A 59 -2.51 -6.55 -20.08
C LEU A 59 -1.43 -7.02 -19.09
N LEU A 60 -0.15 -6.82 -19.40
CA LEU A 60 0.95 -7.11 -18.48
C LEU A 60 0.86 -6.25 -17.21
N ALA A 61 0.55 -4.96 -17.36
CA ALA A 61 0.32 -4.04 -16.24
C ALA A 61 -0.89 -4.46 -15.40
N LEU A 62 -1.96 -4.96 -16.02
CA LEU A 62 -3.13 -5.47 -15.32
C LEU A 62 -2.75 -6.66 -14.42
N ILE A 63 -2.05 -7.64 -14.99
CA ILE A 63 -1.62 -8.85 -14.27
C ILE A 63 -0.67 -8.49 -13.13
N SER A 64 0.34 -7.65 -13.38
CA SER A 64 1.27 -7.22 -12.34
C SER A 64 0.55 -6.44 -11.24
N GLY A 65 -0.38 -5.57 -11.60
CA GLY A 65 -1.22 -4.83 -10.66
C GLY A 65 -2.00 -5.76 -9.73
N CYS A 66 -2.68 -6.77 -10.28
CA CYS A 66 -3.39 -7.78 -9.50
C CYS A 66 -2.46 -8.53 -8.53
N VAL A 67 -1.27 -8.95 -8.98
CA VAL A 67 -0.29 -9.64 -8.13
C VAL A 67 0.15 -8.74 -6.96
N PHE A 68 0.43 -7.47 -7.22
CA PHE A 68 0.80 -6.50 -6.18
C PHE A 68 -0.33 -6.24 -5.19
N LEU A 69 -1.59 -6.15 -5.66
CA LEU A 69 -2.75 -5.99 -4.78
C LEU A 69 -2.94 -7.20 -3.87
N VAL A 70 -2.89 -8.42 -4.42
CA VAL A 70 -3.01 -9.66 -3.63
C VAL A 70 -1.86 -9.78 -2.62
N SER A 71 -0.62 -9.50 -3.05
CA SER A 71 0.54 -9.49 -2.15
C SER A 71 0.40 -8.44 -1.04
N GLY A 72 -0.09 -7.25 -1.37
CA GLY A 72 -0.34 -6.18 -0.41
C GLY A 72 -1.41 -6.54 0.61
N VAL A 73 -2.51 -7.16 0.17
CA VAL A 73 -3.55 -7.67 1.08
C VAL A 73 -3.02 -8.78 1.98
N ASP A 74 -2.24 -9.73 1.46
CA ASP A 74 -1.66 -10.81 2.28
C ASP A 74 -0.69 -10.29 3.34
N LYS A 75 0.21 -9.38 2.96
CA LYS A 75 1.12 -8.70 3.90
C LYS A 75 0.35 -7.91 4.96
N THR A 76 -0.66 -7.16 4.55
CA THR A 76 -1.51 -6.38 5.46
C THR A 76 -2.25 -7.30 6.44
N ARG A 77 -2.80 -8.41 5.94
CA ARG A 77 -3.55 -9.38 6.75
C ARG A 77 -2.64 -10.09 7.77
N LYS A 78 -1.42 -10.46 7.37
CA LYS A 78 -0.41 -11.05 8.27
C LYS A 78 -0.02 -10.07 9.38
N TRP A 79 0.32 -8.84 9.01
CA TRP A 79 0.62 -7.77 9.97
C TRP A 79 -0.55 -7.51 10.93
N ARG A 80 -1.80 -7.49 10.45
CA ARG A 80 -2.98 -7.36 11.31
C ARG A 80 -3.12 -8.51 12.30
N LYS A 81 -2.87 -9.74 11.86
CA LYS A 81 -2.91 -10.94 12.71
C LYS A 81 -1.83 -10.90 13.79
N GLU A 82 -0.65 -10.39 13.47
CA GLU A 82 0.47 -10.24 14.42
C GLU A 82 0.23 -9.13 15.45
N ASN A 83 -0.54 -8.10 15.09
CA ASN A 83 -0.80 -6.94 15.95
C ASN A 83 -2.21 -6.97 16.61
N ASP A 84 -2.94 -8.09 16.55
CA ASP A 84 -4.32 -8.23 17.05
C ASP A 84 -5.31 -7.17 16.54
N ILE A 85 -5.09 -6.64 15.33
CA ILE A 85 -5.92 -5.61 14.72
C ILE A 85 -7.10 -6.27 13.99
N LYS A 86 -8.29 -6.21 14.60
CA LYS A 86 -9.52 -6.76 13.99
C LYS A 86 -10.08 -5.94 12.83
N LYS A 87 -9.82 -4.63 12.82
CA LYS A 87 -10.36 -3.73 11.79
C LYS A 87 -9.65 -3.95 10.45
N TRP A 88 -10.40 -3.86 9.36
CA TRP A 88 -9.83 -3.88 8.01
C TRP A 88 -9.20 -2.53 7.70
N THR A 89 -8.11 -2.54 6.95
CA THR A 89 -7.51 -1.30 6.44
C THR A 89 -8.30 -0.79 5.23
N ILE A 90 -8.26 0.53 5.01
CA ILE A 90 -8.91 1.17 3.86
C ILE A 90 -8.47 0.53 2.54
N GLY A 91 -7.18 0.17 2.43
CA GLY A 91 -6.63 -0.51 1.25
C GLY A 91 -7.24 -1.88 1.00
N GLU A 92 -7.41 -2.72 2.03
CA GLU A 92 -8.09 -4.02 1.89
C GLU A 92 -9.57 -3.85 1.50
N ILE A 93 -10.25 -2.85 2.06
CA ILE A 93 -11.64 -2.53 1.71
C ILE A 93 -11.73 -2.11 0.23
N LEU A 94 -10.84 -1.24 -0.23
CA LEU A 94 -10.78 -0.80 -1.62
C LEU A 94 -10.56 -1.98 -2.57
N VAL A 95 -9.62 -2.88 -2.26
CA VAL A 95 -9.40 -4.09 -3.08
C VAL A 95 -10.62 -4.99 -3.09
N ALA A 96 -11.28 -5.20 -1.94
CA ALA A 96 -12.49 -6.01 -1.87
C ALA A 96 -13.63 -5.42 -2.72
N VAL A 97 -13.86 -4.11 -2.63
CA VAL A 97 -14.87 -3.40 -3.44
C VAL A 97 -14.54 -3.52 -4.92
N LEU A 98 -13.27 -3.36 -5.29
CA LEU A 98 -12.82 -3.46 -6.67
C LEU A 98 -13.03 -4.87 -7.24
N LEU A 99 -12.68 -5.92 -6.47
CA LEU A 99 -12.95 -7.31 -6.85
C LEU A 99 -14.44 -7.61 -6.96
N CYS A 100 -15.27 -7.07 -6.07
CA CYS A 100 -16.72 -7.20 -6.18
C CYS A 100 -17.25 -6.56 -7.46
N PHE A 101 -16.78 -5.36 -7.82
CA PHE A 101 -17.18 -4.68 -9.04
C PHE A 101 -16.81 -5.47 -10.30
N PHE A 102 -15.54 -5.91 -10.40
CA PHE A 102 -15.10 -6.76 -11.52
C PHE A 102 -15.82 -8.11 -11.56
N GLY A 103 -16.07 -8.73 -10.41
CA GLY A 103 -16.80 -9.99 -10.33
C GLY A 103 -18.24 -9.87 -10.82
N LEU A 104 -18.93 -8.75 -10.52
CA LEU A 104 -20.28 -8.48 -11.03
C LEU A 104 -20.29 -8.26 -12.54
N LEU A 105 -19.32 -7.50 -13.09
CA LEU A 105 -19.20 -7.33 -14.54
C LEU A 105 -18.97 -8.65 -15.27
N ILE A 106 -18.08 -9.51 -14.74
CA ILE A 106 -17.83 -10.83 -15.32
C ILE A 106 -19.09 -11.70 -15.24
N LEU A 107 -19.79 -11.69 -14.11
CA LEU A 107 -21.04 -12.43 -13.94
C LEU A 107 -22.12 -11.99 -14.95
N GLU A 108 -22.24 -10.68 -15.20
CA GLU A 108 -23.16 -10.13 -16.19
C GLU A 108 -22.82 -10.59 -17.61
N VAL A 109 -21.54 -10.56 -17.99
CA VAL A 109 -21.07 -11.06 -19.30
C VAL A 109 -21.35 -12.55 -19.47
N ILE A 110 -21.07 -13.37 -18.45
CA ILE A 110 -21.35 -14.81 -18.50
C ILE A 110 -22.85 -15.07 -18.64
N LEU A 111 -23.69 -14.36 -17.90
CA LEU A 111 -25.15 -14.49 -18.02
C LEU A 111 -25.63 -14.11 -19.43
N LEU A 112 -25.05 -13.07 -20.04
CA LEU A 112 -25.39 -12.67 -21.41
C LEU A 112 -24.98 -13.71 -22.46
N GLU A 113 -23.85 -14.39 -22.30
CA GLU A 113 -23.43 -15.44 -23.24
C GLU A 113 -24.25 -16.73 -23.09
N VAL A 114 -24.81 -16.99 -21.90
CA VAL A 114 -25.56 -18.22 -21.59
C VAL A 114 -27.03 -18.14 -22.00
N PHE A 115 -27.62 -16.94 -22.11
CA PHE A 115 -29.02 -16.71 -22.46
C PHE A 115 -29.20 -16.18 -23.89
#